data_AF-A0ABD0TN67-F1
#
_entry.id   AF-A0ABD0TN67-F1
#
_cell.length_a   1.000
_cell.length_b   1.000
_cell.length_c   1.000
_cell.angle_alpha   90.00
_cell.angle_beta   90.00
_cell.angle_gamma   90.00
#
_symmetry.space_group_name_H-M   'P 1'
#
loop_
_entity.id
_entity.type
_entity.pdbx_description
1 polymer ?
#
loop_
_entity_poly.entity_id
_entity_poly.type
_entity_poly.pdbx_seq_one_letter_code
_entity_poly.pdbx_strand_id
1 'polypeptide(L)' 'VVRAASPALLRVIVLGALLIYCTTLVMYGRPTVFTCTARVWLREVGFCLTYGALMLKTW' A
#
# COMPACT_ATOMS: atom_id res chain seq x y z
N VAL A 1 6.91 23.03 5.48
CA VAL A 1 5.98 21.95 5.89
C VAL A 1 6.40 20.57 5.39
N VAL A 2 6.83 20.40 4.13
CA VAL A 2 7.27 19.10 3.57
C VAL A 2 8.67 18.66 4.04
N ARG A 3 9.55 19.58 4.49
CA ARG A 3 10.87 19.23 5.06
C ARG A 3 10.84 18.76 6.52
N ALA A 4 9.72 18.91 7.23
CA ALA A 4 9.58 18.47 8.63
C ALA A 4 9.14 17.00 8.74
N ALA A 5 8.49 16.48 7.70
CA ALA A 5 8.21 15.06 7.56
C ALA A 5 9.35 14.41 6.77
N SER A 6 9.98 13.38 7.33
CA SER A 6 11.07 12.67 6.67
C SER A 6 10.62 12.21 5.26
N PRO A 7 11.36 12.55 4.18
CA PRO A 7 10.97 12.21 2.80
C PRO A 7 10.83 10.71 2.56
N ALA A 8 11.41 9.88 3.44
CA ALA A 8 11.21 8.44 3.47
C ALA A 8 9.76 8.05 3.82
N LEU A 9 9.13 8.73 4.79
CA LEU A 9 7.77 8.43 5.23
C LEU A 9 6.74 8.69 4.14
N LEU A 10 6.91 9.81 3.42
CA LEU A 10 6.02 10.18 2.32
C LEU A 10 6.11 9.17 1.17
N ARG A 11 7.33 8.67 0.86
CA ARG A 11 7.53 7.61 -0.14
C ARG A 11 6.82 6.31 0.23
N VAL A 12 6.85 5.91 1.50
CA VAL A 12 6.19 4.68 1.97
C VAL A 12 4.67 4.78 1.86
N ILE A 13 4.08 5.93 2.21
CA ILE A 13 2.64 6.18 2.08
C ILE A 13 2.23 6.16 0.60
N VAL A 14 3.00 6.82 -0.27
CA VAL A 14 2.73 6.84 -1.72
C VAL A 14 2.87 5.43 -2.31
N LEU A 15 3.88 4.66 -1.91
CA LEU A 15 4.03 3.25 -2.33
C LEU A 15 2.85 2.38 -1.87
N GLY A 16 2.39 2.55 -0.63
CA GLY A 16 1.21 1.85 -0.11
C GLY A 16 -0.06 2.18 -0.91
N ALA A 17 -0.27 3.46 -1.24
CA ALA A 17 -1.39 3.89 -2.06
C ALA A 17 -1.31 3.36 -3.50
N LEU A 18 -0.12 3.38 -4.11
CA LEU A 18 0.14 2.84 -5.45
C LEU A 18 -0.16 1.34 -5.52
N LEU A 19 0.28 0.59 -4.50
CA LEU A 19 0.02 -0.84 -4.39
C LEU A 19 -1.49 -1.12 -4.33
N ILE A 20 -2.25 -0.41 -3.48
CA ILE A 20 -3.71 -0.57 -3.36
C ILE A 20 -4.42 -0.30 -4.69
N TYR A 21 -4.02 0.75 -5.40
CA TYR A 21 -4.62 1.12 -6.70
C TYR A 21 -4.28 0.08 -7.79
N CYS A 22 -3.08 -0.48 -7.72
CA CYS A 22 -2.67 -1.58 -8.60
C CYS A 22 -3.50 -2.85 -8.31
N THR A 23 -3.82 -3.12 -7.04
CA THR A 23 -4.71 -4.24 -6.66
C THR A 23 -6.09 -4.12 -7.27
N THR A 24 -6.66 -2.92 -7.33
CA THR A 24 -7.96 -2.69 -7.97
C THR A 24 -7.92 -2.90 -9.47
N LEU A 25 -6.79 -2.62 -10.14
CA LEU A 25 -6.60 -2.91 -11.56
C LEU A 25 -6.51 -4.43 -11.81
N VAL A 26 -5.77 -5.17 -10.98
CA VAL A 26 -5.70 -6.64 -11.06
C VAL A 26 -7.08 -7.28 -10.86
N MET A 27 -7.97 -6.64 -10.10
CA MET A 27 -9.34 -7.11 -9.86
C MET A 27 -10.21 -7.13 -11.13
N TYR A 28 -9.89 -6.32 -12.14
CA TYR A 28 -10.57 -6.37 -13.44
C TYR A 28 -10.12 -7.55 -14.33
N GLY A 29 -9.05 -8.25 -13.95
CA GLY A 29 -8.56 -9.43 -14.65
C GLY A 29 -9.40 -10.68 -14.39
N ARG A 30 -9.23 -11.72 -15.23
CA ARG A 30 -9.92 -13.01 -15.05
C ARG A 30 -9.53 -13.64 -13.70
N PRO A 31 -10.49 -14.23 -12.95
CA PRO A 31 -10.21 -14.87 -11.68
C PRO A 31 -9.37 -16.12 -11.89
N THR A 32 -8.09 -16.01 -11.54
CA THR A 32 -7.11 -17.11 -11.51
C THR A 32 -6.54 -17.25 -10.10
N VAL A 33 -6.01 -18.43 -9.76
CA VAL A 33 -5.43 -18.71 -8.44
C VAL A 33 -4.39 -17.66 -8.06
N PHE A 34 -3.55 -17.24 -9.02
CA PHE A 34 -2.58 -16.17 -8.86
C PHE A 34 -3.21 -14.81 -8.50
N THR A 35 -4.27 -14.39 -9.20
CA THR A 35 -4.94 -13.11 -8.87
C THR A 35 -5.61 -13.14 -7.49
N CYS A 36 -6.17 -14.27 -7.05
CA CYS A 36 -6.74 -14.40 -5.71
C CYS A 36 -5.67 -14.33 -4.62
N THR A 37 -4.55 -15.03 -4.79
CA THR A 37 -3.42 -14.97 -3.85
C THR A 37 -2.80 -13.57 -3.81
N ALA A 38 -2.60 -12.94 -4.98
CA ALA A 38 -2.10 -11.58 -5.09
C ALA A 38 -3.03 -10.57 -4.41
N ARG A 39 -4.37 -10.75 -4.49
CA ARG A 39 -5.33 -9.88 -3.81
C ARG A 39 -5.19 -9.91 -2.29
N VAL A 40 -5.04 -11.09 -1.70
CA VAL A 40 -4.83 -11.21 -0.23
C VAL A 40 -3.53 -10.52 0.15
N TRP A 41 -2.44 -10.83 -0.54
CA TRP A 41 -1.13 -10.24 -0.27
C TRP A 41 -1.11 -8.72 -0.42
N LEU A 42 -1.65 -8.19 -1.52
CA LEU A 42 -1.67 -6.75 -1.78
C LEU A 42 -2.57 -5.98 -0.81
N ARG A 43 -3.66 -6.60 -0.32
CA ARG A 43 -4.53 -5.98 0.68
C ARG A 43 -3.86 -5.93 2.05
N GLU A 44 -3.23 -7.02 2.47
CA GLU A 44 -2.48 -7.08 3.74
C GLU A 44 -1.30 -6.11 3.72
N VAL A 45 -0.49 -6.13 2.66
CA VAL A 45 0.70 -5.28 2.51
C VAL A 45 0.33 -3.80 2.40
N GLY A 46 -0.71 -3.46 1.63
CA GLY A 46 -1.21 -2.09 1.53
C GLY A 46 -1.70 -1.54 2.88
N PHE A 47 -2.35 -2.39 3.68
CA PHE A 47 -2.82 -2.04 5.03
C PHE A 47 -1.63 -1.87 5.99
N CYS A 48 -0.69 -2.83 6.01
CA CYS A 48 0.51 -2.73 6.86
C CYS A 48 1.36 -1.50 6.54
N LEU A 49 1.52 -1.14 5.27
CA LEU A 49 2.32 0.02 4.86
C LEU A 49 1.65 1.35 5.27
N THR A 50 0.33 1.47 5.08
CA THR A 50 -0.40 2.69 5.43
C THR A 50 -0.50 2.86 6.95
N TYR A 51 -0.87 1.80 7.68
CA TYR A 51 -0.99 1.83 9.14
C TYR A 51 0.37 1.95 9.83
N GLY A 52 1.39 1.27 9.31
CA GLY A 52 2.77 1.37 9.80
C GLY A 52 3.34 2.77 9.63
N ALA A 53 3.13 3.40 8.46
CA ALA A 53 3.54 4.78 8.24
C ALA A 53 2.75 5.79 9.09
N LEU A 54 1.49 5.50 9.42
CA LEU A 54 0.69 6.32 10.33
C LEU A 54 1.25 6.24 11.76
N MET A 55 1.54 5.03 12.25
CA MET A 55 2.13 4.83 13.57
C MET A 55 3.48 5.55 13.70
N LEU A 56 4.34 5.45 12.68
CA LEU A 56 5.65 6.10 12.67
C LEU A 56 5.59 7.63 12.56
N LYS A 57 4.40 8.20 12.28
CA LYS A 57 4.14 9.65 12.30
C LYS A 57 3.59 10.11 13.66
N THR A 58 2.88 9.24 14.37
CA THR A 58 2.29 9.53 15.69
C THR A 58 3.28 9.39 16.85
N TRP A 59 4.35 8.61 16.66
CA TRP A 59 5.48 8.46 17.58
C TRP A 59 6.69 9.20 17.04
#